data_AF-A0A942PSM9-F1
#
_entry.id   AF-A0A942PSM9-F1
#
_cell.length_a   1.000
_cell.length_b   1.000
_cell.length_c   1.000
_cell.angle_alpha   90.00
_cell.angle_beta   90.00
_cell.angle_gamma   90.00
#
_symmetry.space_group_name_H-M   'P 1'
#
loop_
_entity.id
_entity.type
_entity.pdbx_description
1 polymer ?
#
loop_
_entity_poly.entity_id
_entity_poly.type
_entity_poly.pdbx_seq_one_letter_code
_entity_poly.pdbx_strand_id
1 'polypeptide(L)'
;MNATMLATRFWIEIIAALTITLAIAAVMYQRFQQGGSISLRTIQLLAVAVLAPLILILGLERVLEPSAVGALIGALLGYLLSGISSEKA
;
A
#
# COMPACT_ATOMS: atom_id res chain seq x y z
N MET A 1 -5.27 23.10 17.17
CA MET A 1 -5.67 21.87 16.44
C MET A 1 -6.73 21.19 17.28
N ASN A 2 -7.95 21.01 16.77
CA ASN A 2 -9.07 20.50 17.58
C ASN A 2 -8.84 19.04 17.98
N ALA A 3 -9.21 18.65 19.20
CA ALA A 3 -9.01 17.29 19.72
C ALA A 3 -9.62 16.20 18.82
N THR A 4 -10.70 16.52 18.12
CA THR A 4 -11.34 15.66 17.12
C THR A 4 -10.41 15.28 15.96
N MET A 5 -9.62 16.23 15.45
CA MET A 5 -8.71 16.01 14.31
C MET A 5 -7.54 15.09 14.69
N LEU A 6 -7.05 15.19 15.93
CA LEU A 6 -6.01 14.30 16.45
C LEU A 6 -6.53 12.87 16.58
N ALA A 7 -7.73 12.70 17.12
CA ALA A 7 -8.37 11.39 17.24
C ALA A 7 -8.61 10.74 15.87
N THR A 8 -9.09 11.50 14.88
CA THR A 8 -9.32 10.98 13.52
C THR A 8 -8.03 10.50 12.86
N ARG A 9 -6.93 11.27 12.95
CA ARG A 9 -5.64 10.87 12.38
C ARG A 9 -5.12 9.57 12.98
N PHE A 10 -5.16 9.47 14.31
CA PHE A 10 -4.72 8.28 15.03
C PHE A 10 -5.43 7.00 14.55
N TRP A 11 -6.76 7.06 14.38
CA TRP A 11 -7.51 5.91 13.88
C TRP A 11 -7.19 5.56 12.43
N ILE A 12 -6.97 6.56 11.57
CA ILE A 12 -6.57 6.34 10.17
C ILE A 12 -5.20 5.65 10.13
N GLU A 13 -4.24 6.12 10.93
CA GLU A 13 -2.89 5.55 11.00
C GLU A 13 -2.90 4.11 11.52
N ILE A 14 -3.72 3.81 12.53
CA ILE A 14 -3.91 2.43 13.02
C ILE A 14 -4.45 1.52 11.91
N ILE A 15 -5.51 1.95 11.23
CA ILE A 15 -6.12 1.14 10.16
C ILE A 15 -5.10 0.92 9.02
N ALA A 16 -4.35 1.96 8.64
CA ALA A 16 -3.31 1.87 7.63
C ALA A 16 -2.18 0.91 8.04
N ALA A 17 -1.68 1.01 9.29
CA ALA A 17 -0.62 0.14 9.81
C ALA A 17 -1.07 -1.33 9.91
N LEU A 18 -2.32 -1.57 10.35
CA LEU A 18 -2.91 -2.91 10.35
C LEU A 18 -3.05 -3.46 8.93
N THR A 19 -3.45 -2.63 7.97
CA THR A 19 -3.57 -3.04 6.56
C THR A 19 -2.24 -3.56 6.01
N ILE A 20 -1.11 -2.91 6.32
CA ILE A 20 0.23 -3.36 5.91
C ILE A 20 0.51 -4.77 6.45
N THR A 21 0.29 -4.96 7.76
CA THR A 21 0.56 -6.23 8.44
C THR A 21 -0.34 -7.34 7.91
N LEU A 22 -1.63 -7.06 7.75
CA LEU A 22 -2.62 -8.00 7.22
C LEU A 22 -2.35 -8.37 5.76
N ALA A 23 -1.88 -7.43 4.92
CA ALA A 23 -1.55 -7.70 3.54
C ALA A 23 -0.40 -8.71 3.41
N ILE A 24 0.67 -8.52 4.19
CA ILE A 24 1.81 -9.45 4.22
C ILE A 24 1.34 -10.82 4.74
N ALA A 25 0.62 -10.84 5.87
CA ALA A 25 0.11 -12.07 6.46
C ALA A 25 -0.83 -12.83 5.49
N ALA A 26 -1.70 -12.13 4.76
CA ALA A 26 -2.61 -12.72 3.79
C ALA A 26 -1.85 -13.39 2.63
N VAL A 27 -0.81 -12.74 2.10
CA VAL A 27 0.03 -13.34 1.05
C VAL A 27 0.80 -14.53 1.58
N MET A 28 1.39 -14.46 2.78
CA MET A 28 2.09 -15.59 3.39
C MET A 28 1.16 -16.77 3.66
N TYR A 29 -0.04 -16.50 4.18
CA TYR A 29 -1.06 -17.52 4.43
C TYR A 29 -1.53 -18.18 3.13
N GLN A 30 -1.78 -17.39 2.09
CA GLN A 30 -2.12 -17.91 0.77
C GLN A 30 -1.01 -18.84 0.24
N ARG A 31 0.26 -18.45 0.41
CA ARG A 31 1.41 -19.25 -0.02
C ARG A 31 1.56 -20.54 0.78
N PHE A 32 1.31 -20.48 2.07
CA PHE A 32 1.34 -21.66 2.93
C PHE A 32 0.26 -22.67 2.54
N GLN A 33 -0.96 -22.21 2.22
CA GLN A 33 -2.10 -23.07 1.90
C GLN A 33 -2.07 -23.62 0.46
N GLN A 34 -1.72 -22.79 -0.51
CA GLN A 34 -1.83 -23.14 -1.94
C GLN A 34 -0.49 -23.61 -2.55
N GLY A 35 0.63 -23.34 -1.88
CA GLY A 35 1.96 -23.56 -2.44
C GLY A 35 2.25 -22.69 -3.68
N GLY A 36 3.24 -23.11 -4.47
CA GLY A 36 3.58 -22.50 -5.76
C GLY A 36 4.35 -21.17 -5.68
N SER A 37 4.73 -20.66 -6.86
CA SER A 37 5.54 -19.43 -7.01
C SER A 37 4.71 -18.15 -6.92
N ILE A 38 5.34 -17.07 -6.42
CA ILE A 38 4.71 -15.75 -6.34
C ILE A 38 4.54 -15.17 -7.75
N SER A 39 3.30 -14.96 -8.17
CA SER A 39 3.02 -14.35 -9.47
C SER A 39 3.32 -12.85 -9.43
N LEU A 40 3.65 -12.27 -10.59
CA LEU A 40 3.89 -10.83 -10.72
C LEU A 40 2.70 -10.00 -10.19
N ARG A 41 1.46 -10.45 -10.44
CA ARG A 41 0.25 -9.78 -9.94
C ARG A 41 0.14 -9.82 -8.42
N THR A 42 0.52 -10.91 -7.78
CA THR A 42 0.56 -10.99 -6.31
C THR A 42 1.56 -9.98 -5.75
N ILE A 43 2.73 -9.82 -6.38
CA ILE A 43 3.74 -8.84 -5.95
C ILE A 43 3.20 -7.42 -6.16
N GLN A 44 2.56 -7.13 -7.31
CA GLN A 44 1.96 -5.82 -7.58
C GLN A 44 0.89 -5.44 -6.55
N LEU A 45 -0.01 -6.38 -6.24
CA LEU A 45 -1.03 -6.18 -5.21
C LEU A 45 -0.42 -5.98 -3.83
N LEU A 46 0.57 -6.78 -3.45
CA LEU A 46 1.26 -6.64 -2.18
C LEU A 46 1.97 -5.28 -2.07
N ALA A 47 2.63 -4.84 -3.13
CA ALA A 47 3.30 -3.55 -3.17
C ALA A 47 2.30 -2.41 -2.96
N VAL A 48 1.14 -2.42 -3.62
CA VAL A 48 0.09 -1.40 -3.42
C VAL A 48 -0.48 -1.48 -2.01
N ALA A 49 -0.80 -2.68 -1.52
CA ALA A 49 -1.37 -2.90 -0.20
C ALA A 49 -0.43 -2.50 0.96
N VAL A 50 0.87 -2.42 0.70
CA VAL A 50 1.88 -1.97 1.67
C VAL A 50 2.21 -0.49 1.47
N LEU A 51 2.55 -0.08 0.25
CA LEU A 51 3.07 1.26 -0.01
C LEU A 51 2.00 2.34 0.03
N ALA A 52 0.78 2.07 -0.42
CA ALA A 52 -0.30 3.07 -0.35
C ALA A 52 -0.61 3.51 1.10
N PRO A 53 -0.86 2.59 2.06
CA PRO A 53 -1.05 2.98 3.46
C PRO A 53 0.22 3.57 4.09
N LEU A 54 1.42 3.13 3.69
CA LEU A 54 2.68 3.72 4.18
C LEU A 54 2.81 5.19 3.76
N ILE A 55 2.57 5.51 2.49
CA ILE A 55 2.60 6.88 1.97
C ILE A 55 1.53 7.74 2.67
N LEU A 56 0.35 7.16 2.94
CA LEU A 56 -0.70 7.84 3.68
C LEU A 56 -0.24 8.24 5.09
N ILE A 57 0.32 7.30 5.86
CA ILE A 57 0.83 7.57 7.21
C ILE A 57 1.91 8.66 7.17
N LEU A 58 2.93 8.48 6.33
CA LEU A 58 4.05 9.42 6.24
C LEU A 58 3.62 10.81 5.74
N GLY A 59 2.60 10.87 4.88
CA GLY A 59 1.99 12.13 4.45
C GLY A 59 1.20 12.83 5.56
N LEU A 60 0.48 12.07 6.39
CA LEU A 60 -0.26 12.60 7.55
C LEU A 60 0.67 13.12 8.65
N GLU A 61 1.78 12.41 8.88
CA GLU A 61 2.86 12.77 9.81
C GLU A 61 3.75 13.92 9.29
N ARG A 62 3.54 14.37 8.04
CA ARG A 62 4.34 15.40 7.36
C ARG A 62 5.83 15.05 7.25
N VAL A 63 6.15 13.75 7.21
CA VAL A 63 7.50 13.26 6.88
C VAL A 63 7.76 13.41 5.38
N LEU A 64 6.72 13.27 4.56
CA LEU A 64 6.79 13.48 3.12
C LEU A 64 6.29 14.87 2.73
N GLU A 65 7.06 15.55 1.88
CA GLU A 65 6.60 16.76 1.20
C GLU A 65 5.45 16.42 0.23
N PRO A 66 4.50 17.36 -0.03
CA PRO A 66 3.39 17.12 -0.95
C PRO A 66 3.84 16.70 -2.37
N SER A 67 4.96 17.24 -2.84
CA SER A 67 5.60 16.86 -4.11
C SER A 67 6.03 15.38 -4.11
N ALA A 68 6.63 14.93 -3.02
CA ALA A 68 7.07 13.54 -2.84
C ALA A 68 5.88 12.58 -2.77
N VAL A 69 4.80 12.95 -2.05
CA VAL A 69 3.56 12.17 -2.04
C VAL A 69 3.02 11.99 -3.45
N GLY A 70 2.92 13.08 -4.23
CA GLY A 70 2.45 13.01 -5.62
C GLY A 70 3.32 12.11 -6.50
N ALA A 71 4.65 12.21 -6.38
CA ALA A 71 5.59 11.38 -7.11
C ALA A 71 5.45 9.89 -6.76
N LEU A 72 5.34 9.56 -5.48
CA LEU A 72 5.21 8.17 -5.02
C LEU A 72 3.87 7.55 -5.43
N ILE A 73 2.77 8.32 -5.36
CA ILE A 73 1.47 7.87 -5.86
C ILE A 73 1.52 7.65 -7.38
N GLY A 74 2.14 8.55 -8.14
CA GLY A 74 2.34 8.39 -9.58
C GLY A 74 3.17 7.15 -9.92
N ALA A 75 4.26 6.91 -9.19
CA ALA A 75 5.09 5.72 -9.36
C ALA A 75 4.32 4.43 -9.03
N LEU A 76 3.51 4.43 -7.97
CA LEU A 76 2.64 3.30 -7.62
C LEU A 76 1.62 2.98 -8.70
N LEU A 77 0.96 3.99 -9.23
CA LEU A 77 0.00 3.82 -10.33
C LEU A 77 0.72 3.30 -11.58
N GLY A 78 1.87 3.86 -11.94
CA GLY A 78 2.69 3.37 -13.04
C GLY A 78 3.09 1.90 -12.86
N TYR A 79 3.52 1.52 -11.66
CA TYR A 79 3.87 0.14 -11.34
C TYR A 79 2.67 -0.81 -11.42
N LEU A 80 1.52 -0.41 -10.87
CA LEU A 80 0.29 -1.20 -10.92
C LEU A 80 -0.19 -1.41 -12.36
N LEU A 81 -0.12 -0.36 -13.19
CA LEU A 81 -0.59 -0.40 -14.58
C LEU A 81 0.42 -1.01 -15.55
N SER A 82 1.70 -1.13 -15.17
CA SER A 82 2.75 -1.68 -16.04
C SER A 82 2.49 -3.11 -16.54
N GLY A 83 1.65 -3.87 -15.84
CA GLY A 83 1.26 -5.23 -16.24
C GLY A 83 0.23 -5.29 -17.37
N ILE A 84 -0.53 -4.22 -17.62
CA ILE A 84 -1.65 -4.22 -18.58
C ILE A 84 -1.15 -4.34 -20.02
N SER A 85 -0.01 -3.74 -20.37
CA SER A 85 0.50 -3.76 -21.75
C SER A 85 1.12 -5.11 -22.16
N SER A 86 1.42 -5.99 -21.20
CA SER A 86 2.02 -7.30 -21.47
C SER A 86 0.99 -8.42 -21.58
N GLU A 87 -0.28 -8.14 -21.32
CA GLU A 87 -1.38 -9.08 -21.51
C GLU A 87 -1.77 -9.05 -23.00
N LYS A 88 -1.19 -9.99 -23.78
CA LYS A 88 -1.62 -10.21 -25.16
C LYS A 88 -3.11 -10.59 -25.14
N ALA A 89 -3.94 -9.69 -25.68
CA ALA A 89 -5.30 -10.01 -26.12
C ALA A 89 -5.27 -11.10 -27.22
#